data_AF-A0A640USM1-F1
#
_entry.id   AF-A0A640USM1-F1
#
_cell.length_a   1.000
_cell.length_b   1.000
_cell.length_c   1.000
_cell.angle_alpha   90.00
_cell.angle_beta   90.00
_cell.angle_gamma   90.00
#
_symmetry.space_group_name_H-M   'P 1'
#
loop_
_entity.id
_entity.type
_entity.pdbx_description
1 polymer ?
#
loop_
_entity_poly.entity_id
_entity_poly.type
_entity_poly.pdbx_seq_one_letter_code
_entity_poly.pdbx_strand_id
1 'polypeptide(L)'
;MRKSTGMISTLVLGAALSVPVTAAQAAPVAPAAPSVSAAASCHGLIAKSYSLNNKAISASGARSYKKAAGYNHSTRGKIVDAKYACRHAHHADRIRAALDGAHNGTEGAEHHNKQAYIEHDRRAGRAALNDEYDVKNDLRKALHYS
;
A
#
# COMPACT_ATOMS: atom_id res chain seq x y z
N MET A 1 55.04 -27.73 -35.99
CA MET A 1 55.37 -27.25 -37.35
C MET A 1 55.07 -25.76 -37.42
N ARG A 2 56.11 -24.94 -37.70
CA ARG A 2 56.06 -23.48 -37.88
C ARG A 2 55.67 -23.15 -39.33
N LYS A 3 54.82 -22.15 -39.52
CA LYS A 3 54.56 -21.38 -40.76
C LYS A 3 53.75 -20.13 -40.34
N SER A 4 53.89 -18.94 -40.87
CA SER A 4 54.96 -18.23 -41.57
C SER A 4 54.55 -16.74 -41.48
N THR A 5 55.52 -15.86 -41.34
CA THR A 5 55.41 -14.41 -41.25
C THR A 5 54.89 -13.79 -42.55
N GLY A 6 54.15 -12.68 -42.47
CA GLY A 6 53.84 -11.81 -43.61
C GLY A 6 53.22 -10.48 -43.19
N MET A 7 54.06 -9.47 -42.91
CA MET A 7 53.68 -8.06 -42.80
C MET A 7 53.38 -7.50 -44.19
N ILE A 8 52.34 -6.66 -44.34
CA ILE A 8 52.39 -5.45 -45.17
C ILE A 8 51.55 -4.35 -44.51
N SER A 9 52.23 -3.29 -44.07
CA SER A 9 51.67 -2.00 -43.70
C SER A 9 51.35 -1.19 -44.96
N THR A 10 50.20 -0.52 -44.99
CA THR A 10 50.03 0.75 -45.70
C THR A 10 49.17 1.68 -44.87
N LEU A 11 49.81 2.74 -44.36
CA LEU A 11 49.19 3.97 -43.89
C LEU A 11 48.54 4.70 -45.07
N VAL A 12 47.29 5.13 -44.92
CA VAL A 12 46.78 6.31 -45.62
C VAL A 12 46.15 7.23 -44.57
N LEU A 13 46.81 8.37 -44.40
CA LEU A 13 46.36 9.51 -43.61
C LEU A 13 45.53 10.40 -44.55
N GLY A 14 44.28 10.67 -44.20
CA GLY A 14 43.40 11.57 -44.95
C GLY A 14 42.44 12.29 -44.02
N ALA A 15 42.82 13.52 -43.64
CA ALA A 15 42.04 14.39 -42.77
C ALA A 15 40.83 14.99 -43.52
N ALA A 16 39.69 15.06 -42.83
CA ALA A 16 38.66 16.07 -43.10
C ALA A 16 37.96 16.45 -41.78
N LEU A 17 38.25 17.67 -41.34
CA LEU A 17 37.58 18.39 -40.27
C LEU A 17 36.18 18.83 -40.75
N SER A 18 35.11 18.51 -40.03
CA SER A 18 34.00 19.43 -39.68
C SER A 18 32.81 18.72 -38.99
N VAL A 19 32.73 18.94 -37.66
CA VAL A 19 31.60 19.07 -36.71
C VAL A 19 30.18 18.53 -37.09
N PRO A 20 29.43 17.99 -36.11
CA PRO A 20 28.64 18.90 -35.29
C PRO A 20 28.72 18.65 -33.77
N VAL A 21 28.60 19.80 -33.11
CA VAL A 21 28.45 20.08 -31.69
C VAL A 21 27.64 19.00 -30.96
N THR A 22 28.22 18.46 -29.89
CA THR A 22 27.50 17.78 -28.82
C THR A 22 26.55 18.76 -28.15
N ALA A 23 25.36 18.91 -28.71
CA ALA A 23 24.20 19.26 -27.91
C ALA A 23 23.75 17.98 -27.22
N ALA A 24 24.34 17.69 -26.05
CA ALA A 24 23.67 16.85 -25.06
C ALA A 24 22.40 17.60 -24.65
N GLN A 25 21.37 17.45 -25.47
CA GLN A 25 20.03 17.92 -25.14
C GLN A 25 19.67 17.11 -23.89
N ALA A 26 19.72 17.75 -22.73
CA ALA A 26 19.07 17.24 -21.55
C ALA A 26 17.62 17.03 -21.96
N ALA A 27 17.29 15.79 -22.31
CA ALA A 27 15.92 15.41 -22.59
C ALA A 27 15.12 15.90 -21.39
N PRO A 28 14.03 16.66 -21.59
CA PRO A 28 13.16 16.97 -20.48
C PRO A 28 12.80 15.62 -19.86
N VAL A 29 13.21 15.42 -18.61
CA VAL A 29 12.74 14.30 -17.81
C VAL A 29 11.23 14.50 -17.75
N ALA A 30 10.51 13.84 -18.66
CA ALA A 30 9.06 13.78 -18.59
C ALA A 30 8.77 13.33 -17.17
N PRO A 31 7.90 14.02 -16.41
CA PRO A 31 7.57 13.58 -15.06
C PRO A 31 7.12 12.14 -15.18
N ALA A 32 7.93 11.22 -14.66
CA ALA A 32 7.62 9.81 -14.66
C ALA A 32 6.29 9.68 -13.91
N ALA A 33 5.22 9.39 -14.64
CA ALA A 33 3.87 9.33 -14.09
C ALA A 33 3.88 8.39 -12.87
N PRO A 34 3.82 8.87 -11.61
CA PRO A 34 3.88 7.98 -10.46
C PRO A 34 2.55 7.23 -10.24
N SER A 35 1.63 7.28 -11.21
CA SER A 35 0.27 7.72 -10.86
C SER A 35 -0.80 6.63 -10.92
N VAL A 36 -0.59 5.53 -11.64
CA VAL A 36 -1.61 4.45 -11.71
C VAL A 36 -1.31 3.32 -10.72
N SER A 37 -0.05 2.87 -10.65
CA SER A 37 0.33 1.73 -9.79
C SER A 37 0.26 2.06 -8.29
N ALA A 38 0.68 3.26 -7.90
CA ALA A 38 0.61 3.70 -6.50
C ALA A 38 -0.84 3.96 -6.04
N ALA A 39 -1.66 4.60 -6.89
CA ALA A 39 -3.08 4.82 -6.59
C ALA A 39 -3.86 3.49 -6.52
N ALA A 40 -3.65 2.58 -7.47
CA ALA A 40 -4.24 1.24 -7.44
C ALA A 40 -3.82 0.44 -6.19
N SER A 41 -2.56 0.56 -5.77
CA SER A 41 -2.06 -0.06 -4.53
C SER A 41 -2.72 0.53 -3.28
N CYS A 42 -2.81 1.87 -3.19
CA CYS A 42 -3.50 2.56 -2.11
C CYS A 42 -4.97 2.11 -2.00
N HIS A 43 -5.74 2.24 -3.07
CA HIS A 43 -7.15 1.85 -3.10
C HIS A 43 -7.33 0.35 -2.78
N GLY A 44 -6.52 -0.52 -3.39
CA GLY A 44 -6.60 -1.97 -3.18
C GLY A 44 -6.33 -2.40 -1.74
N LEU A 45 -5.37 -1.75 -1.05
CA LEU A 45 -5.09 -2.03 0.35
C LEU A 45 -6.23 -1.57 1.28
N ILE A 46 -6.81 -0.40 1.04
CA ILE A 46 -7.97 0.07 1.81
C ILE A 46 -9.17 -0.85 1.59
N ALA A 47 -9.43 -1.28 0.35
CA ALA A 47 -10.50 -2.23 0.02
C ALA A 47 -10.31 -3.58 0.72
N LYS A 48 -9.06 -4.05 0.82
CA LYS A 48 -8.72 -5.28 1.54
C LYS A 48 -8.92 -5.13 3.05
N SER A 49 -8.52 -4.01 3.64
CA SER A 49 -8.84 -3.67 5.03
C SER A 49 -10.34 -3.68 5.28
N TYR A 50 -11.13 -3.06 4.40
CA TYR A 50 -12.59 -3.02 4.49
C TYR A 50 -13.21 -4.43 4.42
N SER A 51 -12.71 -5.28 3.52
CA SER A 51 -13.14 -6.67 3.40
C SER A 51 -12.86 -7.48 4.67
N LEU A 52 -11.66 -7.34 5.26
CA LEU A 52 -11.29 -8.01 6.51
C LEU A 52 -12.14 -7.52 7.68
N ASN A 53 -12.40 -6.22 7.78
CA ASN A 53 -13.28 -5.67 8.81
C ASN A 53 -14.71 -6.23 8.70
N ASN A 54 -15.27 -6.38 7.49
CA ASN A 54 -16.58 -7.03 7.34
C ASN A 54 -16.58 -8.50 7.79
N LYS A 55 -15.46 -9.21 7.66
CA LYS A 55 -15.30 -10.56 8.22
C LYS A 55 -15.24 -10.53 9.75
N ALA A 56 -14.62 -9.51 10.34
CA ALA A 56 -14.64 -9.28 11.77
C ALA A 56 -16.07 -9.05 12.28
N ILE A 57 -16.80 -8.09 11.68
CA ILE A 57 -18.22 -7.81 11.98
C ILE A 57 -19.07 -9.08 11.92
N SER A 58 -18.91 -9.87 10.86
CA SER A 58 -19.67 -11.12 10.69
C SER A 58 -19.34 -12.12 11.81
N ALA A 59 -18.06 -12.24 12.18
CA ALA A 59 -17.63 -13.13 13.26
C ALA A 59 -18.10 -12.63 14.64
N SER A 60 -18.02 -11.33 14.93
CA SER A 60 -18.51 -10.70 16.15
C SER A 60 -20.03 -10.85 16.29
N GLY A 61 -20.78 -10.63 15.21
CA GLY A 61 -22.22 -10.87 15.15
C GLY A 61 -22.60 -12.34 15.42
N ALA A 62 -21.78 -13.27 14.93
CA ALA A 62 -21.89 -14.70 15.21
C ALA A 62 -21.29 -15.12 16.58
N ARG A 63 -20.87 -14.15 17.42
CA ARG A 63 -20.22 -14.38 18.72
C ARG A 63 -18.95 -15.23 18.66
N SER A 64 -18.32 -15.30 17.50
CA SER A 64 -17.06 -15.99 17.27
C SER A 64 -15.90 -15.03 17.58
N TYR A 65 -15.81 -14.55 18.82
CA TYR A 65 -14.96 -13.42 19.20
C TYR A 65 -13.45 -13.67 18.95
N LYS A 66 -12.96 -14.89 19.19
CA LYS A 66 -11.57 -15.26 18.85
C LYS A 66 -11.26 -15.07 17.37
N LYS A 67 -12.21 -15.45 16.50
CA LYS A 67 -12.10 -15.31 15.04
C LYS A 67 -12.19 -13.84 14.63
N ALA A 68 -13.10 -13.08 15.24
CA ALA A 68 -13.23 -11.65 15.02
C ALA A 68 -11.96 -10.89 15.39
N ALA A 69 -11.37 -11.16 16.56
CA ALA A 69 -10.08 -10.58 16.97
C ALA A 69 -8.96 -10.87 15.96
N GLY A 70 -8.90 -12.08 15.39
CA GLY A 70 -7.94 -12.42 14.33
C GLY A 70 -8.15 -11.59 13.05
N TYR A 71 -9.40 -11.32 12.67
CA TYR A 71 -9.69 -10.43 11.54
C TYR A 71 -9.39 -8.96 11.86
N ASN A 72 -9.64 -8.48 13.08
CA ASN A 72 -9.27 -7.13 13.52
C ASN A 72 -7.75 -6.94 13.46
N HIS A 73 -6.98 -7.91 13.98
CA HIS A 73 -5.53 -7.89 13.88
C HIS A 73 -5.05 -7.83 12.41
N SER A 74 -5.63 -8.66 11.54
CA SER A 74 -5.31 -8.66 10.10
C SER A 74 -5.68 -7.35 9.41
N THR A 75 -6.79 -6.73 9.82
CA THR A 75 -7.26 -5.43 9.33
C THR A 75 -6.27 -4.32 9.69
N ARG A 76 -5.78 -4.27 10.94
CA ARG A 76 -4.74 -3.32 11.36
C ARG A 76 -3.49 -3.42 10.49
N GLY A 77 -3.00 -4.64 10.25
CA GLY A 77 -1.85 -4.85 9.37
C GLY A 77 -2.06 -4.23 7.98
N LYS A 78 -3.25 -4.42 7.38
CA LYS A 78 -3.57 -3.81 6.08
C LYS A 78 -3.78 -2.31 6.13
N ILE A 79 -4.26 -1.76 7.24
CA ILE A 79 -4.34 -0.31 7.44
C ILE A 79 -2.93 0.32 7.47
N VAL A 80 -1.96 -0.32 8.12
CA VAL A 80 -0.56 0.16 8.13
C VAL A 80 0.03 0.13 6.72
N ASP A 81 -0.16 -0.97 5.98
CA ASP A 81 0.25 -1.06 4.57
C ASP A 81 -0.38 0.07 3.73
N ALA A 82 -1.69 0.29 3.91
CA ALA A 82 -2.43 1.33 3.20
C ALA A 82 -1.90 2.74 3.50
N LYS A 83 -1.59 3.05 4.77
CA LYS A 83 -1.01 4.35 5.15
C LYS A 83 0.29 4.64 4.38
N TYR A 84 1.14 3.62 4.21
CA TYR A 84 2.37 3.76 3.45
C TYR A 84 2.11 3.94 1.95
N ALA A 85 1.20 3.16 1.37
CA ALA A 85 0.87 3.21 -0.05
C ALA A 85 0.17 4.53 -0.45
N CYS A 86 -0.65 5.10 0.43
CA CYS A 86 -1.45 6.30 0.17
C CYS A 86 -0.73 7.63 0.47
N ARG A 87 0.54 7.60 0.88
CA ARG A 87 1.27 8.79 1.37
C ARG A 87 1.39 9.96 0.37
N HIS A 88 1.21 9.69 -0.93
CA HIS A 88 1.26 10.69 -2.01
C HIS A 88 -0.06 10.76 -2.79
N ALA A 89 -1.14 10.18 -2.27
CA ALA A 89 -2.46 10.29 -2.89
C ALA A 89 -2.94 11.76 -2.89
N HIS A 90 -3.80 12.13 -3.84
CA HIS A 90 -4.32 13.49 -3.97
C HIS A 90 -4.96 14.01 -2.66
N HIS A 91 -5.61 13.11 -1.90
CA HIS A 91 -6.24 13.41 -0.62
C HIS A 91 -5.53 12.73 0.57
N ALA A 92 -4.19 12.65 0.54
CA ALA A 92 -3.38 11.92 1.52
C ALA A 92 -3.76 12.21 2.98
N ASP A 93 -3.98 13.48 3.35
CA ASP A 93 -4.32 13.84 4.74
C ASP A 93 -5.68 13.30 5.19
N ARG A 94 -6.69 13.34 4.30
CA ARG A 94 -8.02 12.80 4.60
C ARG A 94 -8.01 11.28 4.68
N ILE A 95 -7.27 10.64 3.78
CA ILE A 95 -7.07 9.18 3.81
C ILE A 95 -6.36 8.80 5.10
N ARG A 96 -5.27 9.49 5.45
CA ARG A 96 -4.49 9.21 6.66
C ARG A 96 -5.33 9.36 7.92
N ALA A 97 -6.07 10.46 8.08
CA ALA A 97 -6.94 10.67 9.23
C ALA A 97 -8.01 9.56 9.37
N ALA A 98 -8.63 9.17 8.26
CA ALA A 98 -9.58 8.06 8.25
C ALA A 98 -8.90 6.72 8.59
N LEU A 99 -7.71 6.45 8.07
CA LEU A 99 -6.94 5.24 8.40
C LEU A 99 -6.45 5.23 9.85
N ASP A 100 -6.15 6.38 10.45
CA ASP A 100 -5.80 6.50 11.87
C ASP A 100 -7.01 6.19 12.76
N GLY A 101 -8.20 6.72 12.42
CA GLY A 101 -9.46 6.39 13.09
C GLY A 101 -9.77 4.89 12.98
N ALA A 102 -9.69 4.33 11.78
CA ALA A 102 -9.86 2.91 11.54
C ALA A 102 -8.84 2.07 12.32
N HIS A 103 -7.56 2.46 12.38
CA HIS A 103 -6.54 1.72 13.13
C HIS A 103 -6.89 1.65 14.62
N ASN A 104 -7.21 2.78 15.23
CA ASN A 104 -7.52 2.88 16.65
C ASN A 104 -8.81 2.12 16.99
N GLY A 105 -9.87 2.27 16.19
CA GLY A 105 -11.10 1.52 16.37
C GLY A 105 -10.89 0.01 16.23
N THR A 106 -10.03 -0.42 15.31
CA THR A 106 -9.74 -1.85 15.13
C THR A 106 -8.98 -2.42 16.32
N GLU A 107 -8.10 -1.63 16.95
CA GLU A 107 -7.39 -2.00 18.17
C GLU A 107 -8.34 -2.14 19.37
N GLY A 108 -9.27 -1.19 19.53
CA GLY A 108 -10.35 -1.28 20.52
C GLY A 108 -11.24 -2.50 20.31
N ALA A 109 -11.68 -2.73 19.07
CA ALA A 109 -12.48 -3.89 18.71
C ALA A 109 -11.74 -5.22 18.96
N GLU A 110 -10.45 -5.29 18.64
CA GLU A 110 -9.60 -6.45 18.92
C GLU A 110 -9.51 -6.72 20.43
N HIS A 111 -9.28 -5.68 21.23
CA HIS A 111 -9.23 -5.76 22.68
C HIS A 111 -10.55 -6.28 23.26
N HIS A 112 -11.67 -5.65 22.89
CA HIS A 112 -13.01 -6.04 23.35
C HIS A 112 -13.40 -7.46 22.92
N ASN A 113 -13.05 -7.89 21.70
CA ASN A 113 -13.28 -9.28 21.27
C ASN A 113 -12.42 -10.28 22.06
N LYS A 114 -11.17 -9.95 22.38
CA LYS A 114 -10.33 -10.80 23.24
C LYS A 114 -10.92 -10.90 24.65
N GLN A 115 -11.35 -9.79 25.21
CA GLN A 115 -12.02 -9.74 26.50
C GLN A 115 -13.30 -10.60 26.48
N ALA A 116 -14.17 -10.40 25.49
CA ALA A 116 -15.40 -11.19 25.33
C ALA A 116 -15.15 -12.70 25.17
N TYR A 117 -14.02 -13.08 24.56
CA TYR A 117 -13.61 -14.48 24.42
C TYR A 117 -13.09 -15.07 25.73
N ILE A 118 -12.21 -14.37 26.44
CA ILE A 118 -11.54 -14.85 27.65
C ILE A 118 -12.48 -14.82 28.87
N GLU A 119 -13.20 -13.72 29.04
CA GLU A 119 -14.03 -13.45 30.21
C GLU A 119 -15.50 -13.84 29.98
N HIS A 120 -15.84 -14.29 28.78
CA HIS A 120 -17.21 -14.55 28.35
C HIS A 120 -18.15 -13.33 28.49
N ASP A 121 -17.59 -12.11 28.44
CA ASP A 121 -18.35 -10.88 28.57
C ASP A 121 -19.10 -10.50 27.27
N ARG A 122 -20.42 -10.56 27.34
CA ARG A 122 -21.31 -10.16 26.22
C ARG A 122 -21.31 -8.65 25.97
N ARG A 123 -21.03 -7.83 26.98
CA ARG A 123 -20.97 -6.37 26.84
C ARG A 123 -19.73 -5.96 26.06
N ALA A 124 -18.57 -6.53 26.40
CA ALA A 124 -17.36 -6.40 25.60
C ALA A 124 -17.60 -6.83 24.14
N GLY A 125 -18.27 -7.98 23.91
CA GLY A 125 -18.59 -8.41 22.53
C GLY A 125 -19.46 -7.42 21.76
N ARG A 126 -20.39 -6.72 22.44
CA ARG A 126 -21.21 -5.67 21.83
C ARG A 126 -20.39 -4.40 21.57
N ALA A 127 -19.51 -4.01 22.48
CA ALA A 127 -18.59 -2.90 22.29
C ALA A 127 -17.68 -3.14 21.08
N ALA A 128 -17.10 -4.33 20.97
CA ALA A 128 -16.29 -4.73 19.81
C ALA A 128 -17.04 -4.56 18.49
N LEU A 129 -18.29 -5.02 18.43
CA LEU A 129 -19.10 -4.91 17.23
C LEU A 129 -19.40 -3.45 16.86
N ASN A 130 -19.65 -2.57 17.85
CA ASN A 130 -19.85 -1.15 17.59
C ASN A 130 -18.57 -0.51 17.03
N ASP A 131 -17.41 -0.79 17.65
CA ASP A 131 -16.11 -0.30 17.17
C ASP A 131 -15.84 -0.75 15.73
N GLU A 132 -16.14 -2.01 15.39
CA GLU A 132 -15.98 -2.53 14.02
C GLU A 132 -16.87 -1.81 13.00
N TYR A 133 -18.06 -1.36 13.39
CA TYR A 133 -18.91 -0.53 12.53
C TYR A 133 -18.34 0.88 12.34
N ASP A 134 -17.73 1.46 13.36
CA ASP A 134 -17.05 2.75 13.25
C ASP A 134 -15.81 2.63 12.34
N VAL A 135 -15.02 1.56 12.50
CA VAL A 135 -13.91 1.22 11.59
C VAL A 135 -14.41 1.09 10.15
N LYS A 136 -15.56 0.44 9.93
CA LYS A 136 -16.15 0.32 8.60
C LYS A 136 -16.47 1.68 7.99
N ASN A 137 -16.99 2.60 8.81
CA ASN A 137 -17.32 3.95 8.38
C ASN A 137 -16.06 4.73 7.99
N ASP A 138 -14.99 4.62 8.76
CA ASP A 138 -13.72 5.28 8.46
C ASP A 138 -13.02 4.68 7.24
N LEU A 139 -12.99 3.35 7.09
CA LEU A 139 -12.46 2.71 5.88
C LEU A 139 -13.25 3.10 4.62
N ARG A 140 -14.56 3.30 4.73
CA ARG A 140 -15.39 3.83 3.65
C ARG A 140 -15.06 5.28 3.30
N LYS A 141 -14.77 6.13 4.28
CA LYS A 141 -14.25 7.49 4.03
C LYS A 141 -12.90 7.43 3.33
N ALA A 142 -11.99 6.57 3.79
CA ALA A 142 -10.69 6.39 3.16
C ALA A 142 -10.82 5.96 1.69
N LEU A 143 -11.69 4.98 1.39
CA LEU A 143 -11.99 4.54 0.02
C LEU A 143 -12.54 5.65 -0.88
N HIS A 144 -13.36 6.53 -0.33
CA HIS A 144 -13.92 7.65 -1.08
C HIS A 144 -12.85 8.65 -1.54
N TYR A 145 -11.78 8.81 -0.74
CA TYR A 145 -10.71 9.76 -1.01
C TYR A 145 -9.48 9.14 -1.72
N SER A 146 -9.37 7.80 -1.76
CA SER A 146 -8.25 7.05 -2.32
C SER A 146 -8.29 6.86 -3.82
#